data_AF-A0A5C7TAV8-F1
#
_entry.id   AF-A0A5C7TAV8-F1
#
_cell.length_a   1.000
_cell.length_b   1.000
_cell.length_c   1.000
_cell.angle_alpha   90.00
_cell.angle_beta   90.00
_cell.angle_gamma   90.00
#
_symmetry.space_group_name_H-M   'P 1'
#
loop_
_entity.id
_entity.type
_entity.pdbx_description
1 polymer ?
#
loop_
_entity_poly.entity_id
_entity_poly.type
_entity_poly.pdbx_seq_one_letter_code
_entity_poly.pdbx_strand_id
1 'polypeptide(L)'
;MNKQPAYEARHPLAIALASMAHALRTGADLIDALAEQATRVGVAPFSPEFDEAAALAGMPYSRAWDAYLDRETWAQAERQPLAHIH
;
A
#
# COMPACT_ATOMS: atom_id res chain seq x y z
N MET A 1 7.04 -14.49 -1.86
CA MET A 1 8.21 -13.58 -1.89
C MET A 1 9.35 -14.27 -1.15
N ASN A 2 10.52 -14.45 -1.79
CA ASN A 2 11.69 -15.03 -1.11
C ASN A 2 12.39 -13.94 -0.30
N LYS A 3 12.81 -14.28 0.93
CA LYS A 3 13.51 -13.34 1.80
C LYS A 3 14.85 -12.95 1.15
N GLN A 4 15.10 -11.65 1.02
CA GLN A 4 16.39 -11.11 0.60
C GLN A 4 17.27 -10.81 1.83
N PRO A 5 18.61 -10.90 1.70
CA PRO A 5 19.54 -10.54 2.78
C PRO A 5 19.48 -9.05 3.13
N ALA A 6 19.14 -8.20 2.16
CA ALA A 6 18.85 -6.78 2.33
C ALA A 6 17.80 -6.35 1.30
N TYR A 7 17.07 -5.27 1.60
CA TYR A 7 16.11 -4.66 0.68
C TYR A 7 16.55 -3.22 0.39
N GLU A 8 16.63 -2.87 -0.89
CA GLU A 8 16.86 -1.49 -1.34
C GLU A 8 15.78 -0.54 -0.81
N ALA A 9 16.10 0.73 -0.63
CA ALA A 9 15.15 1.72 -0.07
C ALA A 9 13.85 1.84 -0.90
N ARG A 10 13.95 1.65 -2.23
CA ARG A 10 12.82 1.65 -3.17
C ARG A 10 12.05 0.33 -3.22
N HIS A 11 12.51 -0.71 -2.54
CA HIS A 11 11.85 -2.01 -2.55
C HIS A 11 10.50 -1.91 -1.82
N PRO A 12 9.40 -2.49 -2.35
CA PRO A 12 8.05 -2.35 -1.76
C PRO A 12 7.99 -2.71 -0.27
N LEU A 13 8.66 -3.79 0.14
CA LEU A 13 8.77 -4.15 1.57
C LEU A 13 9.47 -3.09 2.43
N ALA A 14 10.53 -2.46 1.94
CA ALA A 14 11.23 -1.41 2.68
C ALA A 14 10.35 -0.17 2.84
N ILE A 15 9.62 0.20 1.77
CA ILE A 15 8.63 1.28 1.78
C ILE A 15 7.53 0.98 2.82
N ALA A 16 6.93 -0.22 2.77
CA ALA A 16 5.87 -0.63 3.68
C ALA A 16 6.32 -0.54 5.15
N LEU A 17 7.45 -1.16 5.50
CA LEU A 17 7.96 -1.18 6.87
C LEU A 17 8.32 0.21 7.38
N ALA A 18 8.97 1.05 6.56
CA ALA A 18 9.33 2.41 6.93
C ALA A 18 8.09 3.28 7.18
N SER A 19 7.08 3.16 6.32
CA SER A 19 5.82 3.90 6.41
C SER A 19 5.01 3.48 7.63
N MET A 20 4.87 2.18 7.87
CA MET A 20 4.21 1.67 9.09
C MET A 20 4.92 2.17 10.36
N ALA A 21 6.25 2.11 10.39
CA ALA A 21 7.01 2.59 11.54
C ALA A 21 6.84 4.11 11.73
N HIS A 22 6.72 4.89 10.65
CA HIS A 22 6.44 6.32 10.71
C HIS A 22 5.02 6.59 11.25
N ALA A 23 4.00 5.96 10.68
CA ALA A 23 2.61 6.09 11.09
C ALA A 23 2.42 5.71 12.58
N LEU A 24 3.00 4.60 13.03
CA LEU A 24 2.93 4.17 14.43
C LEU A 24 3.57 5.17 15.42
N ARG A 25 4.62 5.89 15.00
CA ARG A 25 5.30 6.88 15.88
C ARG A 25 4.58 8.21 15.93
N THR A 26 3.87 8.59 14.88
CA THR A 26 3.34 9.95 14.68
C THR A 26 1.81 10.00 14.77
N GLY A 27 1.14 8.87 14.60
CA GLY A 27 -0.32 8.80 14.42
C GLY A 27 -0.78 9.23 13.03
N ALA A 28 0.12 9.38 12.06
CA ALA A 28 -0.24 9.72 10.68
C ALA A 28 -1.07 8.60 10.01
N ASP A 29 -1.89 8.99 9.02
CA ASP A 29 -2.58 8.03 8.16
C ASP A 29 -1.56 7.16 7.39
N LEU A 30 -1.86 5.87 7.25
CA LEU A 30 -0.92 4.91 6.68
C LEU A 30 -0.74 5.11 5.16
N ILE A 31 -1.78 5.50 4.43
CA ILE A 31 -1.68 5.79 2.99
C ILE A 31 -0.87 7.07 2.76
N ASP A 32 -1.10 8.09 3.58
CA ASP A 32 -0.30 9.33 3.51
C ASP A 32 1.19 9.05 3.80
N ALA A 33 1.47 8.26 4.85
CA ALA A 33 2.83 7.85 5.19
C ALA A 33 3.49 7.03 4.06
N LEU A 34 2.72 6.14 3.40
CA LEU A 34 3.18 5.38 2.23
C LEU A 34 3.51 6.31 1.06
N ALA A 35 2.63 7.29 0.77
CA ALA A 35 2.81 8.20 -0.36
C ALA A 35 4.03 9.12 -0.16
N GLU A 36 4.21 9.64 1.05
CA GLU A 36 5.40 10.41 1.43
C GLU A 36 6.66 9.56 1.28
N GLN A 37 6.65 8.34 1.81
CA GLN A 37 7.80 7.44 1.77
C GLN A 37 8.17 7.04 0.35
N ALA A 38 7.19 6.68 -0.48
CA ALA A 38 7.38 6.31 -1.88
C ALA A 38 7.99 7.48 -2.66
N THR A 39 7.43 8.67 -2.51
CA THR A 39 7.94 9.89 -3.15
C THR A 39 9.39 10.15 -2.77
N ARG A 40 9.72 10.02 -1.47
CA ARG A 40 11.08 10.22 -0.94
C ARG A 40 12.12 9.28 -1.54
N VAL A 41 11.72 8.06 -1.93
CA VAL A 41 12.62 7.06 -2.53
C VAL A 41 12.48 6.95 -4.05
N GLY A 42 11.75 7.90 -4.68
CA GLY A 42 11.60 7.98 -6.13
C GLY A 42 10.60 6.99 -6.73
N VAL A 43 9.68 6.45 -5.93
CA VAL A 43 8.55 5.65 -6.40
C VAL A 43 7.32 6.55 -6.52
N ALA A 44 6.66 6.53 -7.67
CA ALA A 44 5.46 7.31 -7.89
C ALA A 44 4.31 6.80 -7.00
N PRO A 45 3.60 7.67 -6.26
CA PRO A 45 2.37 7.27 -5.56
C PRO A 45 1.34 6.67 -6.53
N PHE A 46 0.58 5.68 -6.06
CA PHE A 46 -0.46 4.99 -6.84
C PHE A 46 0.03 4.25 -8.10
N SER A 47 1.33 3.99 -8.18
CA SER A 47 1.93 3.10 -9.19
C SER A 47 1.76 1.63 -8.80
N PRO A 48 1.96 0.68 -9.73
CA PRO A 48 1.98 -0.75 -9.40
C PRO A 48 2.97 -1.10 -8.27
N GLU A 49 4.15 -0.49 -8.26
CA GLU A 49 5.15 -0.68 -7.19
C GLU A 49 4.68 -0.13 -5.85
N PHE A 50 3.92 0.97 -5.86
CA PHE A 50 3.26 1.51 -4.67
C PHE A 50 2.16 0.57 -4.17
N ASP A 51 1.35 0.02 -5.08
CA ASP A 51 0.27 -0.92 -4.74
C ASP A 51 0.82 -2.17 -4.03
N GLU A 52 1.97 -2.68 -4.47
CA GLU A 52 2.66 -3.78 -3.79
C GLU A 52 3.07 -3.40 -2.35
N ALA A 53 3.60 -2.19 -2.15
CA ALA A 53 3.97 -1.69 -0.83
C ALA A 53 2.73 -1.53 0.07
N ALA A 54 1.65 -0.98 -0.46
CA ALA A 54 0.39 -0.81 0.24
C ALA A 54 -0.21 -2.17 0.65
N ALA A 55 -0.23 -3.15 -0.26
CA ALA A 55 -0.68 -4.51 0.03
C ALA A 55 0.17 -5.21 1.12
N LEU A 56 1.49 -5.01 1.10
CA LEU A 56 2.41 -5.48 2.14
C LEU A 56 2.15 -4.82 3.49
N ALA A 57 1.77 -3.54 3.49
CA ALA A 57 1.36 -2.80 4.69
C ALA A 57 -0.05 -3.14 5.18
N GLY A 58 -0.79 -3.98 4.44
CA GLY A 58 -2.15 -4.41 4.80
C GLY A 58 -3.27 -3.56 4.22
N MET A 59 -2.95 -2.64 3.31
CA MET A 59 -3.89 -1.79 2.58
C MET A 59 -3.86 -2.08 1.08
N PRO A 60 -4.31 -3.26 0.61
CA PRO A 60 -4.36 -3.55 -0.82
C PRO A 60 -5.33 -2.63 -1.56
N TYR A 61 -4.97 -2.28 -2.80
CA TYR A 61 -5.87 -1.59 -3.72
C TYR A 61 -6.91 -2.56 -4.29
N SER A 62 -8.19 -2.21 -4.22
CA SER A 62 -9.27 -2.89 -4.94
C SER A 62 -9.64 -2.09 -6.18
N ARG A 63 -9.54 -2.73 -7.34
CA ARG A 63 -10.00 -2.15 -8.61
C ARG A 63 -11.51 -2.11 -8.72
N ALA A 64 -12.18 -3.06 -8.07
CA ALA A 64 -13.64 -3.14 -8.10
C ALA A 64 -14.28 -1.92 -7.44
N TRP A 65 -13.64 -1.40 -6.39
CA TRP A 65 -14.15 -0.26 -5.60
C TRP A 65 -13.30 1.01 -5.77
N ASP A 66 -12.26 0.95 -6.61
CA ASP A 66 -11.30 2.05 -6.88
C ASP A 66 -10.74 2.69 -5.60
N ALA A 67 -10.29 1.86 -4.64
CA ALA A 67 -9.85 2.33 -3.33
C ALA A 67 -8.81 1.41 -2.67
N TYR A 68 -7.97 2.00 -1.81
CA TYR A 68 -7.17 1.25 -0.85
C TYR A 68 -8.02 0.91 0.37
N LEU A 69 -8.04 -0.38 0.72
CA LEU A 69 -8.93 -0.92 1.74
C LEU A 69 -8.13 -1.76 2.72
N ASP A 70 -8.59 -1.87 3.97
CA ASP A 70 -8.09 -2.93 4.84
C ASP A 70 -8.37 -4.32 4.23
N ARG A 71 -7.67 -5.35 4.69
CA ARG A 71 -7.77 -6.69 4.08
C ARG A 71 -9.16 -7.31 4.15
N GLU A 72 -9.94 -7.04 5.18
CA GLU A 72 -11.28 -7.59 5.34
C GLU A 72 -12.24 -6.93 4.34
N THR A 73 -12.21 -5.60 4.29
CA THR A 73 -13.00 -4.80 3.35
C THR A 73 -12.59 -5.07 1.90
N TRP A 74 -11.30 -5.23 1.63
CA TRP A 74 -10.80 -5.65 0.31
C TRP A 74 -11.37 -7.01 -0.10
N ALA A 75 -11.34 -8.00 0.79
CA ALA A 75 -11.90 -9.32 0.50
C ALA A 75 -13.42 -9.30 0.28
N GLN A 76 -14.12 -8.33 0.86
CA GLN A 76 -15.53 -8.06 0.54
C GLN A 76 -15.67 -7.44 -0.86
N ALA A 77 -14.87 -6.43 -1.17
CA ALA A 77 -14.89 -5.73 -2.46
C ALA A 77 -14.67 -6.69 -3.63
N GLU A 78 -13.71 -7.62 -3.51
CA GLU A 78 -13.43 -8.61 -4.55
C GLU A 78 -14.54 -9.67 -4.72
N ARG A 79 -15.37 -9.89 -3.69
CA ARG A 79 -16.53 -10.81 -3.76
C ARG A 79 -17.79 -10.12 -4.28
N GLN A 80 -17.91 -8.82 -4.06
CA GLN A 80 -19.06 -8.00 -4.44
C GLN A 80 -18.57 -6.73 -5.13
N PRO A 81 -18.17 -6.83 -6.41
CA PRO A 81 -17.80 -5.65 -7.17
C PRO A 81 -18.97 -4.67 -7.18
N LEU A 82 -18.70 -3.38 -6.94
CA LEU A 82 -19.68 -2.36 -7.23
C LEU A 82 -19.97 -2.46 -8.72
N ALA A 83 -21.26 -2.53 -9.09
CA ALA A 83 -21.63 -2.40 -10.50
C ALA A 83 -21.10 -1.03 -10.94
N HIS A 84 -20.07 -1.01 -11.78
CA HIS A 84 -19.52 0.23 -12.32
C HIS A 84 -20.67 0.99 -13.00
N ILE A 85 -21.16 2.06 -12.37
CA ILE A 85 -22.03 3.03 -13.03
C ILE A 85 -21.07 3.91 -13.83
N HIS A 86 -20.83 3.51 -15.07
CA HIS A 86 -20.14 4.33 -16.07
C HIS A 86 -20.96 5.57 -16.42
#